data_AF-A0A7S2PNN2-F1
#
_entry.id   AF-A0A7S2PNN2-F1
#
_cell.length_a   1.000
_cell.length_b   1.000
_cell.length_c   1.000
_cell.angle_alpha   90.00
_cell.angle_beta   90.00
_cell.angle_gamma   90.00
#
_symmetry.space_group_name_H-M   'P 1'
#
loop_
_entity.id
_entity.type
_entity.pdbx_description
1 polymer ?
#
loop_
_entity_poly.entity_id
_entity_poly.type
_entity_poly.pdbx_seq_one_letter_code
_entity_poly.pdbx_strand_id
1 'polypeptide(L)'
;NGVPASRLFAWFGHAIRTRADTLPVSKQKTLFGLSRRVDAFDCFVSHVCSTPGLKKYITLALDVLGLPAYVAAVAVAIALHAFQAYCKELPRTGQSWWRVSIWELLGGVTAAWVVYSLGHLLCRHRFCFFDSVSICQHDPELKVAGITCIPNFIQASREMVVLWDGRYFTRLWCVYEIAVAQSVGIPIRLLPMNMYALVALTQVYGCATAMGQHCFDAFAPEEWSAGWRKGVLDRVVAVVPILAMQAYAGRTFAVLFAQVQQQVESFDVRRAEASVESDRSLIYASIEALFDGSLDNFNKTVRTTLKSVVMHSLTGQRAVLPYWGLMWQSLAAVPFLLSKMNSAQMPYRSLSSFACECTFVMCRSFIEFPLLFAAAMELGRRSTRYARPAGAWTAMVCVGVGVVVSALYVVLHFCSSKWLLEVLGVPALGCNLVAGIHDGVYCA
;
A
#
# COMPACT_ATOMS: atom_id res chain seq x y z
N ASN A 1 24.82 -13.54 8.69
CA ASN A 1 24.99 -12.59 7.57
C ASN A 1 23.71 -11.80 7.39
N GLY A 2 23.78 -10.52 7.06
CA GLY A 2 22.64 -9.67 6.73
C GLY A 2 22.70 -9.18 5.29
N VAL A 3 21.53 -9.00 4.68
CA VAL A 3 21.42 -8.45 3.33
C VAL A 3 21.06 -6.96 3.42
N PRO A 4 21.85 -6.07 2.78
CA PRO A 4 21.46 -4.66 2.68
C PRO A 4 20.13 -4.53 1.93
N ALA A 5 19.22 -3.66 2.39
CA ALA A 5 17.94 -3.41 1.74
C ALA A 5 18.12 -3.05 0.25
N SER A 6 19.17 -2.29 -0.06
CA SER A 6 19.54 -1.97 -1.45
C SER A 6 19.76 -3.19 -2.36
N ARG A 7 20.33 -4.28 -1.84
CA ARG A 7 20.51 -5.54 -2.58
C ARG A 7 19.25 -6.39 -2.58
N LEU A 8 18.50 -6.38 -1.48
CA LEU A 8 17.26 -7.12 -1.33
C LEU A 8 16.17 -6.64 -2.31
N PHE A 9 16.05 -5.33 -2.51
CA PHE A 9 15.08 -4.71 -3.42
C PHE A 9 15.58 -4.54 -4.87
N ALA A 10 16.87 -4.73 -5.13
CA ALA A 10 17.42 -4.61 -6.48
C ALA A 10 16.70 -5.52 -7.49
N TRP A 11 16.60 -5.07 -8.74
CA TRP A 11 15.97 -5.81 -9.84
C TRP A 11 14.54 -6.26 -9.52
N PHE A 12 13.75 -5.34 -8.95
CA PHE A 12 12.38 -5.58 -8.49
C PHE A 12 12.31 -6.76 -7.52
N GLY A 13 13.19 -6.76 -6.52
CA GLY A 13 13.26 -7.79 -5.50
C GLY A 13 13.63 -9.17 -6.04
N HIS A 14 14.55 -9.26 -7.00
CA HIS A 14 14.94 -10.55 -7.58
C HIS A 14 15.37 -11.57 -6.51
N ALA A 15 16.09 -11.12 -5.47
CA ALA A 15 16.48 -11.98 -4.35
C ALA A 15 15.27 -12.51 -3.55
N ILE A 16 14.26 -11.66 -3.31
CA ILE A 16 13.00 -12.04 -2.62
C ILE A 16 12.17 -13.02 -3.47
N ARG A 17 12.18 -12.80 -4.79
CA ARG A 17 11.36 -13.57 -5.75
C ARG A 17 11.90 -14.96 -6.03
N THR A 18 13.19 -15.17 -5.80
CA THR A 18 13.87 -16.40 -6.15
C THR A 18 13.76 -17.44 -5.03
N ARG A 19 13.39 -18.68 -5.41
CA ARG A 19 13.40 -19.84 -4.51
C ARG A 19 14.78 -20.48 -4.48
N ALA A 20 15.54 -20.20 -3.42
CA ALA A 20 16.95 -20.53 -3.35
C ALA A 20 17.23 -22.05 -3.39
N ASP A 21 16.34 -22.86 -2.83
CA ASP A 21 16.37 -24.32 -2.84
C ASP A 21 16.26 -24.93 -4.25
N THR A 22 15.61 -24.23 -5.18
CA THR A 22 15.46 -24.68 -6.58
C THR A 22 16.57 -24.22 -7.52
N LEU A 23 17.49 -23.38 -7.03
CA LEU A 23 18.57 -22.84 -7.84
C LEU A 23 19.74 -23.83 -8.01
N PRO A 24 20.46 -23.78 -9.14
CA PRO A 24 21.77 -24.40 -9.23
C PRO A 24 22.74 -23.86 -8.17
N VAL A 25 23.67 -24.71 -7.69
CA VAL A 25 24.69 -24.38 -6.68
C VAL A 25 25.43 -23.07 -6.98
N SER A 26 25.78 -22.81 -8.25
CA SER A 26 26.45 -21.57 -8.65
C SER A 26 25.61 -20.32 -8.39
N LYS A 27 24.30 -20.39 -8.65
CA LYS A 27 23.34 -19.30 -8.38
C LYS A 27 23.03 -19.16 -6.90
N GLN A 28 22.99 -20.26 -6.15
CA GLN A 28 22.90 -20.23 -4.68
C GLN A 28 24.11 -19.51 -4.06
N LYS A 29 25.32 -19.76 -4.56
CA LYS A 29 26.54 -19.01 -4.18
C LYS A 29 26.40 -17.52 -4.46
N THR A 30 25.94 -17.15 -5.65
CA THR A 30 25.68 -15.74 -6.00
C THR A 30 24.66 -15.10 -5.08
N LEU A 31 23.57 -15.79 -4.77
CA LEU A 31 22.51 -15.30 -3.89
C LEU A 31 23.03 -15.08 -2.47
N PHE A 32 23.75 -16.05 -1.90
CA PHE A 32 24.38 -15.93 -0.59
C PHE A 32 25.40 -14.81 -0.52
N GLY A 33 26.16 -14.60 -1.61
CA GLY A 33 27.14 -13.52 -1.75
C GLY A 33 26.54 -12.10 -1.76
N LEU A 34 25.21 -11.96 -1.81
CA LEU A 34 24.54 -10.67 -1.59
C LEU A 34 24.51 -10.25 -0.11
N SER A 35 24.69 -11.21 0.80
CA SER A 35 24.75 -10.98 2.23
C SER A 35 26.18 -10.65 2.69
N ARG A 36 26.32 -9.95 3.82
CA ARG A 36 27.61 -9.69 4.48
C ARG A 36 27.50 -9.84 6.00
N ARG A 37 28.62 -10.02 6.69
CA ARG A 37 28.63 -10.06 8.16
C ARG A 37 28.19 -8.69 8.70
N VAL A 38 27.31 -8.71 9.70
CA VAL A 38 26.81 -7.55 10.43
C VAL A 38 26.60 -7.93 11.88
N ASP A 39 26.69 -6.96 12.78
CA ASP A 39 26.52 -7.19 14.22
C ASP A 39 25.05 -7.11 14.65
N ALA A 40 24.23 -6.37 13.91
CA ALA A 40 22.80 -6.21 14.16
C ALA A 40 22.00 -6.08 12.86
N PHE A 41 20.70 -6.36 12.94
CA PHE A 41 19.74 -6.20 11.84
C PHE A 41 18.70 -5.14 12.21
N ASP A 42 18.29 -4.35 11.23
CA ASP A 42 17.11 -3.49 11.36
C ASP A 42 15.83 -4.32 11.40
N CYS A 43 15.78 -5.43 10.66
CA CYS A 43 14.60 -6.27 10.63
C CYS A 43 14.91 -7.76 10.38
N PHE A 44 14.19 -8.64 11.08
CA PHE A 44 14.09 -10.06 10.73
C PHE A 44 12.83 -10.26 9.89
N VAL A 45 12.97 -10.69 8.64
CA VAL A 45 11.83 -10.89 7.74
C VAL A 45 11.42 -12.36 7.74
N SER A 46 10.38 -12.69 8.50
CA SER A 46 9.79 -14.04 8.49
C SER A 46 8.69 -14.14 7.44
N HIS A 47 8.64 -15.28 6.75
CA HIS A 47 7.70 -15.49 5.67
C HIS A 47 7.51 -16.96 5.33
N VAL A 48 6.42 -17.29 4.63
CA VAL A 48 6.22 -18.64 4.09
C VAL A 48 6.96 -18.79 2.75
N CYS A 49 7.92 -19.73 2.67
CA CYS A 49 8.75 -19.93 1.48
C CYS A 49 7.93 -20.13 0.20
N SER A 50 6.80 -20.83 0.31
CA SER A 50 5.94 -21.17 -0.82
C SER A 50 5.06 -20.01 -1.32
N THR A 51 4.92 -18.90 -0.58
CA THR A 51 4.18 -17.73 -1.06
C THR A 51 4.85 -17.14 -2.32
N PRO A 52 4.08 -16.70 -3.33
CA PRO A 52 4.64 -16.03 -4.51
C PRO A 52 5.53 -14.86 -4.13
N GLY A 53 6.80 -14.89 -4.56
CA GLY A 53 7.77 -13.88 -4.14
C GLY A 53 7.47 -12.47 -4.63
N LEU A 54 6.70 -12.31 -5.74
CA LEU A 54 6.25 -10.99 -6.18
C LEU A 54 5.36 -10.31 -5.13
N LYS A 55 4.51 -11.08 -4.43
CA LYS A 55 3.70 -10.53 -3.34
C LYS A 55 4.56 -10.08 -2.17
N LYS A 56 5.54 -10.89 -1.76
CA LYS A 56 6.53 -10.54 -0.73
C LYS A 56 7.25 -9.23 -1.07
N TYR A 57 7.71 -9.10 -2.33
CA TYR A 57 8.36 -7.89 -2.83
C TYR A 57 7.44 -6.68 -2.78
N ILE A 58 6.22 -6.76 -3.32
CA ILE A 58 5.27 -5.64 -3.31
C ILE A 58 4.97 -5.19 -1.88
N THR A 59 4.72 -6.13 -0.97
CA THR A 59 4.47 -5.82 0.45
C THR A 59 5.64 -5.08 1.08
N LEU A 60 6.86 -5.59 0.95
CA LEU A 60 8.05 -4.94 1.52
C LEU A 60 8.37 -3.60 0.84
N ALA A 61 8.19 -3.50 -0.48
CA ALA A 61 8.47 -2.28 -1.22
C ALA A 61 7.50 -1.16 -0.82
N LEU A 62 6.21 -1.47 -0.70
CA LEU A 62 5.21 -0.52 -0.22
C LEU A 62 5.45 -0.12 1.25
N ASP A 63 5.81 -1.07 2.10
CA ASP A 63 6.09 -0.81 3.51
C ASP A 63 7.30 0.12 3.71
N VAL A 64 8.38 -0.12 2.96
CA VAL A 64 9.64 0.62 3.13
C VAL A 64 9.70 1.91 2.29
N LEU A 65 9.19 1.87 1.06
CA LEU A 65 9.33 2.95 0.07
C LEU A 65 8.02 3.72 -0.19
N GLY A 66 6.90 3.29 0.38
CA GLY A 66 5.58 3.90 0.19
C GLY A 66 5.53 5.39 0.49
N LEU A 67 5.89 5.75 1.73
CA LEU A 67 5.89 7.15 2.16
C LEU A 67 6.94 7.98 1.39
N PRO A 68 8.21 7.56 1.24
CA PRO A 68 9.17 8.27 0.40
C PRO A 68 8.69 8.52 -1.04
N ALA A 69 8.06 7.53 -1.68
CA ALA A 69 7.55 7.67 -3.04
C ALA A 69 6.41 8.69 -3.12
N TYR A 70 5.52 8.69 -2.13
CA TYR A 70 4.46 9.69 -2.03
C TYR A 70 5.03 11.11 -1.85
N VAL A 71 5.98 11.29 -0.92
CA VAL A 71 6.60 12.59 -0.66
C VAL A 71 7.32 13.11 -1.91
N ALA A 72 8.06 12.26 -2.62
CA ALA A 72 8.72 12.64 -3.86
C ALA A 72 7.72 13.05 -4.95
N ALA A 73 6.61 12.32 -5.09
CA ALA A 73 5.56 12.66 -6.06
C ALA A 73 4.94 14.03 -5.79
N VAL A 74 4.58 14.29 -4.53
CA VAL A 74 4.01 15.58 -4.11
C VAL A 74 5.03 16.70 -4.29
N ALA A 75 6.27 16.51 -3.88
CA ALA A 75 7.32 17.53 -3.99
C ALA A 75 7.60 17.90 -5.45
N VAL A 76 7.74 16.92 -6.34
CA VAL A 76 7.97 17.17 -7.77
C VAL A 76 6.74 17.82 -8.42
N ALA A 77 5.52 17.39 -8.08
CA ALA A 77 4.32 18.02 -8.60
C ALA A 77 4.18 19.48 -8.16
N ILE A 78 4.47 19.81 -6.90
CA ILE A 78 4.49 21.20 -6.40
C ILE A 78 5.58 22.01 -7.10
N ALA A 79 6.77 21.46 -7.28
CA ALA A 79 7.87 22.15 -7.96
C ALA A 79 7.54 22.47 -9.42
N LEU A 80 6.94 21.52 -10.15
CA LEU A 80 6.49 21.74 -11.54
C LEU A 80 5.33 22.73 -11.60
N HIS A 81 4.41 22.68 -10.64
CA HIS A 81 3.33 23.65 -10.54
C HIS A 81 3.87 25.07 -10.35
N ALA A 82 4.78 25.26 -9.39
CA ALA A 82 5.43 26.53 -9.12
C ALA A 82 6.26 27.04 -10.30
N PHE A 83 7.03 26.15 -10.95
CA PHE A 83 7.80 26.50 -12.15
C PHE A 83 6.90 27.03 -13.28
N GLN A 84 5.75 26.40 -13.51
CA GLN A 84 4.79 26.86 -14.50
C GLN A 84 4.11 28.17 -14.12
N ALA A 85 3.85 28.38 -12.83
CA ALA A 85 3.19 29.59 -12.32
C ALA A 85 4.12 30.82 -12.37
N TYR A 86 5.42 30.65 -12.14
CA TYR A 86 6.34 31.77 -11.91
C TYR A 86 7.47 31.91 -12.93
N CYS A 87 7.79 30.85 -13.69
CA CYS A 87 8.95 30.86 -14.58
C CYS A 87 8.54 30.71 -16.06
N LYS A 88 7.96 29.58 -16.43
CA LYS A 88 7.66 29.28 -17.83
C LYS A 88 6.46 28.36 -17.95
N GLU A 89 5.46 28.80 -18.70
CA GLU A 89 4.33 27.95 -19.10
C GLU A 89 4.86 26.79 -19.98
N LEU A 90 4.62 25.55 -19.53
CA LEU A 90 4.91 24.36 -20.31
C LEU A 90 3.76 24.09 -21.29
N PRO A 91 3.97 23.29 -22.36
CA PRO A 91 2.91 22.97 -23.32
C PRO A 91 1.69 22.38 -22.62
N ARG A 92 0.52 22.97 -22.89
CA ARG A 92 -0.77 22.50 -22.37
C ARG A 92 -1.56 21.83 -23.50
N THR A 93 -2.35 20.83 -23.15
CA THR A 93 -3.24 20.14 -24.08
C THR A 93 -4.69 20.53 -23.82
N GLY A 94 -5.53 20.45 -24.86
CA GLY A 94 -6.96 20.79 -24.79
C GLY A 94 -7.32 22.01 -25.63
N GLN A 95 -8.60 22.12 -25.98
CA GLN A 95 -9.17 23.25 -26.71
C GLN A 95 -9.79 24.25 -25.72
N SER A 96 -9.92 25.51 -26.16
CA SER A 96 -10.63 26.59 -25.46
C SER A 96 -10.13 26.89 -24.02
N TRP A 97 -11.06 27.05 -23.07
CA TRP A 97 -10.87 27.50 -21.68
C TRP A 97 -10.32 26.40 -20.76
N TRP A 98 -10.19 25.17 -21.26
CA TRP A 98 -9.78 23.98 -20.51
C TRP A 98 -8.41 23.46 -20.96
N ARG A 99 -7.39 24.32 -20.89
CA ARG A 99 -6.00 23.93 -21.19
C ARG A 99 -5.38 23.21 -20.00
N VAL A 100 -5.33 21.89 -20.02
CA VAL A 100 -4.81 21.12 -18.89
C VAL A 100 -3.29 20.95 -19.01
N SER A 101 -2.55 21.26 -17.95
CA SER A 101 -1.15 20.84 -17.81
C SER A 101 -1.13 19.37 -17.40
N ILE A 102 -0.36 18.53 -18.08
CA ILE A 102 -0.17 17.12 -17.69
C ILE A 102 1.12 16.90 -16.88
N TRP A 103 1.95 17.94 -16.79
CA TRP A 103 3.34 17.82 -16.33
C TRP A 103 3.45 17.51 -14.86
N GLU A 104 2.60 18.08 -14.01
CA GLU A 104 2.59 17.79 -12.58
C GLU A 104 2.24 16.31 -12.37
N LEU A 105 1.21 15.81 -13.07
CA LEU A 105 0.84 14.39 -13.01
C LEU A 105 1.98 13.48 -13.46
N LEU A 106 2.52 13.70 -14.67
CA LEU A 106 3.60 12.86 -15.20
C LEU A 106 4.85 12.95 -14.32
N GLY A 107 5.23 14.16 -13.90
CA GLY A 107 6.40 14.38 -13.06
C GLY A 107 6.26 13.73 -11.68
N GLY A 108 5.11 13.93 -11.03
CA GLY A 108 4.82 13.33 -9.72
C GLY A 108 4.77 11.80 -9.78
N VAL A 109 4.03 11.24 -10.74
CA VAL A 109 3.95 9.77 -10.93
C VAL A 109 5.31 9.19 -11.29
N THR A 110 6.06 9.83 -12.19
CA THR A 110 7.43 9.41 -12.55
C THR A 110 8.35 9.43 -11.34
N ALA A 111 8.31 10.50 -10.53
CA ALA A 111 9.11 10.59 -9.31
C ALA A 111 8.78 9.45 -8.33
N ALA A 112 7.51 9.10 -8.16
CA ALA A 112 7.11 7.96 -7.35
C ALA A 112 7.73 6.65 -7.87
N TRP A 113 7.59 6.37 -9.17
CA TRP A 113 8.15 5.17 -9.80
C TRP A 113 9.68 5.11 -9.75
N VAL A 114 10.34 6.26 -9.87
CA VAL A 114 11.79 6.39 -9.66
C VAL A 114 12.15 6.04 -8.22
N VAL A 115 11.38 6.48 -7.22
CA VAL A 115 11.62 6.09 -5.82
C VAL A 115 11.36 4.59 -5.59
N TYR A 116 10.34 3.98 -6.20
CA TYR A 116 10.20 2.52 -6.12
C TYR A 116 11.37 1.78 -6.75
N SER A 117 11.83 2.28 -7.89
CA SER A 117 12.85 1.61 -8.69
C SER A 117 14.24 1.82 -8.10
N LEU A 118 14.54 2.98 -7.52
CA LEU A 118 15.89 3.40 -7.12
C LEU A 118 15.98 3.86 -5.65
N GLY A 119 14.87 4.08 -4.95
CA GLY A 119 14.85 4.56 -3.56
C GLY A 119 15.51 3.58 -2.58
N HIS A 120 15.55 2.29 -2.92
CA HIS A 120 16.31 1.30 -2.16
C HIS A 120 17.82 1.61 -2.11
N LEU A 121 18.36 2.38 -3.06
CA LEU A 121 19.75 2.85 -3.04
C LEU A 121 20.01 3.88 -1.93
N LEU A 122 18.98 4.53 -1.41
CA LEU A 122 19.07 5.40 -0.23
C LEU A 122 18.99 4.60 1.08
N CYS A 123 18.47 3.37 1.03
CA CYS A 123 18.39 2.46 2.17
C CYS A 123 19.64 1.57 2.34
N ARG A 124 20.82 2.01 1.88
CA ARG A 124 22.07 1.21 1.90
C ARG A 124 22.55 0.84 3.31
N HIS A 125 22.17 1.63 4.31
CA HIS A 125 22.53 1.39 5.71
C HIS A 125 21.55 0.49 6.44
N ARG A 126 20.43 0.12 5.80
CA ARG A 126 19.47 -0.82 6.39
C ARG A 126 19.85 -2.24 6.05
N PHE A 127 19.91 -3.08 7.07
CA PHE A 127 20.21 -4.50 6.95
C PHE A 127 19.07 -5.32 7.49
N CYS A 128 18.63 -6.29 6.71
CA CYS A 128 17.65 -7.25 7.20
C CYS A 128 18.20 -8.67 7.12
N PHE A 129 17.68 -9.52 7.98
CA PHE A 129 17.82 -10.95 7.85
C PHE A 129 16.70 -11.47 6.96
N PHE A 130 17.09 -12.12 5.86
CA PHE A 130 16.18 -12.81 4.95
C PHE A 130 16.80 -14.19 4.67
N ASP A 131 16.19 -15.24 5.23
CA ASP A 131 16.71 -16.60 5.33
C ASP A 131 17.30 -17.15 4.01
N SER A 132 16.60 -16.99 2.89
CA SER A 132 17.00 -17.53 1.58
C SER A 132 18.27 -16.88 1.00
N VAL A 133 18.63 -15.70 1.50
CA VAL A 133 19.83 -14.93 1.12
C VAL A 133 20.90 -15.00 2.20
N SER A 134 20.49 -15.05 3.47
CA SER A 134 21.35 -14.87 4.64
C SER A 134 21.94 -16.18 5.16
N ILE A 135 21.29 -17.32 4.86
CA ILE A 135 21.78 -18.67 5.16
C ILE A 135 22.40 -19.25 3.90
N CYS A 136 23.55 -19.92 4.05
CA CYS A 136 24.21 -20.59 2.94
C CYS A 136 23.34 -21.75 2.44
N GLN A 137 22.83 -21.67 1.20
CA GLN A 137 21.93 -22.69 0.66
C GLN A 137 22.65 -23.84 -0.07
N HIS A 138 23.92 -23.65 -0.41
CA HIS A 138 24.70 -24.57 -1.25
C HIS A 138 25.69 -25.46 -0.50
N ASP A 139 26.02 -25.10 0.73
CA ASP A 139 26.90 -25.87 1.60
C ASP A 139 26.03 -26.45 2.73
N PRO A 140 25.83 -27.78 2.79
CA PRO A 140 24.96 -28.41 3.77
C PRO A 140 25.36 -28.12 5.23
N GLU A 141 26.66 -28.07 5.54
CA GLU A 141 27.16 -27.84 6.89
C GLU A 141 26.89 -26.40 7.32
N LEU A 142 27.22 -25.43 6.45
CA LEU A 142 26.91 -24.02 6.71
C LEU A 142 25.41 -23.74 6.71
N LYS A 143 24.61 -24.50 5.96
CA LYS A 143 23.15 -24.41 5.99
C LYS A 143 22.62 -24.82 7.36
N VAL A 144 23.05 -25.98 7.86
CA VAL A 144 22.68 -26.47 9.19
C VAL A 144 23.13 -25.47 10.25
N ALA A 145 24.40 -25.02 10.21
CA ALA A 145 24.90 -24.02 11.13
C ALA A 145 24.06 -22.72 11.09
N GLY A 146 23.73 -22.22 9.89
CA GLY A 146 22.89 -21.04 9.72
C GLY A 146 21.48 -21.21 10.28
N ILE A 147 20.86 -22.38 10.07
CA ILE A 147 19.52 -22.71 10.62
C ILE A 147 19.58 -22.79 12.16
N THR A 148 20.59 -23.45 12.72
CA THR A 148 20.75 -23.54 14.19
C THR A 148 20.99 -22.19 14.86
N CYS A 149 21.48 -21.21 14.10
CA CYS A 149 21.72 -19.84 14.56
C CYS A 149 20.54 -18.87 14.34
N ILE A 150 19.39 -19.33 13.83
CA ILE A 150 18.19 -18.49 13.67
C ILE A 150 17.86 -17.70 14.96
N PRO A 151 17.91 -18.30 16.17
CA PRO A 151 17.63 -17.53 17.38
C PRO A 151 18.54 -16.34 17.60
N ASN A 152 19.83 -16.49 17.31
CA ASN A 152 20.80 -15.42 17.42
C ASN A 152 20.52 -14.30 16.42
N PHE A 153 20.06 -14.64 15.21
CA PHE A 153 19.69 -13.63 14.22
C PHE A 153 18.43 -12.85 14.62
N ILE A 154 17.44 -13.53 15.22
CA ILE A 154 16.24 -12.89 15.76
C ILE A 154 16.62 -11.95 16.92
N GLN A 155 17.44 -12.42 17.87
CA GLN A 155 17.92 -11.61 18.99
C GLN A 155 18.71 -10.37 18.54
N ALA A 156 19.49 -10.49 17.47
CA ALA A 156 20.24 -9.38 16.90
C ALA A 156 19.38 -8.41 16.04
N SER A 157 18.08 -8.68 15.89
CA SER A 157 17.17 -7.86 15.08
C SER A 157 16.37 -6.88 15.93
N ARG A 158 16.17 -5.65 15.43
CA ARG A 158 15.36 -4.62 16.12
C ARG A 158 13.86 -4.92 16.14
N GLU A 159 13.36 -5.54 15.08
CA GLU A 159 11.96 -5.97 14.95
C GLU A 159 11.86 -7.25 14.10
N MET A 160 10.76 -7.98 14.25
CA MET A 160 10.37 -9.07 13.37
C MET A 160 9.22 -8.62 12.46
N VAL A 161 9.47 -8.60 11.16
CA VAL A 161 8.47 -8.31 10.13
C VAL A 161 7.93 -9.62 9.58
N VAL A 162 6.66 -9.90 9.86
CA VAL A 162 5.97 -11.12 9.45
C VAL A 162 5.20 -10.86 8.16
N LEU A 163 5.67 -11.42 7.06
CA LEU A 163 4.94 -11.42 5.79
C LEU A 163 3.85 -12.51 5.86
N TRP A 164 2.67 -12.12 6.33
CA TRP A 164 1.60 -13.05 6.64
C TRP A 164 0.76 -13.41 5.42
N ASP A 165 0.57 -14.72 5.25
CA ASP A 165 -0.53 -15.30 4.47
C ASP A 165 -1.29 -16.32 5.31
N GLY A 166 -2.37 -16.86 4.74
CA GLY A 166 -3.23 -17.83 5.41
C GLY A 166 -2.57 -19.17 5.78
N ARG A 167 -1.29 -19.40 5.47
CA ARG A 167 -0.55 -20.61 5.87
C ARG A 167 0.56 -20.32 6.88
N TYR A 168 0.80 -19.06 7.26
CA TYR A 168 1.93 -18.71 8.10
C TYR A 168 1.94 -19.47 9.44
N PHE A 169 0.82 -19.48 10.17
CA PHE A 169 0.70 -20.19 11.44
C PHE A 169 0.58 -21.71 11.31
N THR A 170 0.51 -22.25 10.09
CA THR A 170 0.51 -23.70 9.84
C THR A 170 1.91 -24.24 9.59
N ARG A 171 2.96 -23.39 9.55
CA ARG A 171 4.34 -23.81 9.23
C ARG A 171 5.20 -23.81 10.48
N LEU A 172 5.77 -24.96 10.83
CA LEU A 172 6.50 -25.16 12.08
C LEU A 172 7.71 -24.22 12.20
N TRP A 173 8.48 -24.03 11.13
CA TRP A 173 9.61 -23.09 11.12
C TRP A 173 9.18 -21.63 11.33
N CYS A 174 8.11 -21.16 10.69
CA CYS A 174 7.60 -19.80 10.90
C CYS A 174 7.09 -19.59 12.33
N VAL A 175 6.46 -20.62 12.89
CA VAL A 175 6.00 -20.64 14.29
C VAL A 175 7.17 -20.65 15.27
N TYR A 176 8.23 -21.40 14.98
CA TYR A 176 9.45 -21.40 15.77
C TYR A 176 10.09 -20.00 15.84
N GLU A 177 10.17 -19.30 14.71
CA GLU A 177 10.69 -17.92 14.67
C GLU A 177 9.86 -16.97 15.55
N ILE A 178 8.53 -17.13 15.57
CA ILE A 178 7.64 -16.39 16.48
C ILE A 178 7.91 -16.73 17.94
N ALA A 179 8.12 -18.02 18.25
CA ALA A 179 8.44 -18.48 19.60
C ALA A 179 9.71 -17.81 20.12
N VAL A 180 10.75 -17.78 19.30
CA VAL A 180 12.00 -17.09 19.63
C VAL A 180 11.79 -15.59 19.76
N ALA A 181 11.10 -14.95 18.82
CA ALA A 181 10.87 -13.51 18.86
C ALA A 181 10.13 -13.08 20.15
N GLN A 182 9.15 -13.87 20.58
CA GLN A 182 8.45 -13.68 21.85
C GLN A 182 9.38 -13.90 23.05
N SER A 183 10.20 -14.94 23.07
CA SER A 183 11.08 -15.24 24.20
C SER A 183 12.18 -14.17 24.39
N VAL A 184 12.64 -13.55 23.31
CA VAL A 184 13.63 -12.45 23.37
C VAL A 184 12.98 -11.06 23.45
N GLY A 185 11.64 -10.97 23.40
CA GLY A 185 10.90 -9.72 23.58
C GLY A 185 11.03 -8.71 22.43
N ILE A 186 11.33 -9.15 21.20
CA ILE A 186 11.39 -8.21 20.06
C ILE A 186 9.98 -7.88 19.54
N PRO A 187 9.73 -6.63 19.09
CA PRO A 187 8.47 -6.26 18.48
C PRO A 187 8.15 -7.10 17.23
N ILE A 188 6.90 -7.58 17.12
CA ILE A 188 6.41 -8.33 15.97
C ILE A 188 5.40 -7.48 15.19
N ARG A 189 5.67 -7.26 13.90
CA ARG A 189 4.80 -6.49 13.00
C ARG A 189 4.29 -7.38 11.88
N LEU A 190 2.97 -7.49 11.77
CA LEU A 190 2.33 -8.39 10.81
C LEU A 190 1.86 -7.64 9.55
N LEU A 191 2.32 -8.08 8.38
CA LEU A 191 2.02 -7.49 7.08
C LEU A 191 1.16 -8.44 6.23
N PRO A 192 -0.16 -8.21 6.11
CA PRO A 192 -1.05 -9.07 5.32
C PRO A 192 -0.81 -8.87 3.81
N MET A 193 -0.08 -9.79 3.18
CA MET A 193 0.44 -9.57 1.81
C MET A 193 -0.63 -9.36 0.74
N ASN A 194 -1.75 -10.07 0.82
CA ASN A 194 -2.85 -9.92 -0.15
C ASN A 194 -3.45 -8.51 -0.13
N MET A 195 -3.47 -7.87 1.03
CA MET A 195 -3.99 -6.52 1.18
C MET A 195 -3.04 -5.51 0.52
N TYR A 196 -1.74 -5.61 0.78
CA TYR A 196 -0.73 -4.75 0.11
C TYR A 196 -0.74 -4.92 -1.42
N ALA A 197 -0.92 -6.15 -1.92
CA ALA A 197 -1.05 -6.40 -3.36
C ALA A 197 -2.28 -5.70 -3.97
N LEU A 198 -3.43 -5.73 -3.28
CA LEU A 198 -4.64 -5.01 -3.71
C LEU A 198 -4.43 -3.49 -3.69
N VAL A 199 -3.76 -2.97 -2.66
CA VAL A 199 -3.45 -1.53 -2.56
C VAL A 199 -2.53 -1.08 -3.71
N ALA A 200 -1.50 -1.86 -4.03
CA ALA A 200 -0.65 -1.60 -5.21
C ALA A 200 -1.47 -1.59 -6.50
N LEU A 201 -2.35 -2.58 -6.69
CA LEU A 201 -3.18 -2.67 -7.88
C LEU A 201 -4.12 -1.46 -8.03
N THR A 202 -4.80 -1.07 -6.94
CA THR A 202 -5.68 0.11 -6.95
C THR A 202 -4.90 1.37 -7.32
N GLN A 203 -3.65 1.48 -6.87
CA GLN A 203 -2.85 2.63 -7.23
C GLN A 203 -2.42 2.63 -8.69
N VAL A 204 -1.93 1.51 -9.22
CA VAL A 204 -1.60 1.40 -10.66
C VAL A 204 -2.80 1.80 -11.49
N TYR A 205 -3.98 1.31 -11.12
CA TYR A 205 -5.23 1.71 -11.75
C TYR A 205 -5.51 3.21 -11.60
N GLY A 206 -5.37 3.79 -10.41
CA GLY A 206 -5.57 5.22 -10.18
C GLY A 206 -4.61 6.11 -10.97
N CYS A 207 -3.36 5.70 -11.15
CA CYS A 207 -2.41 6.41 -12.01
C CYS A 207 -2.84 6.31 -13.48
N ALA A 208 -3.23 5.11 -13.94
CA ALA A 208 -3.66 4.88 -15.30
C ALA A 208 -4.94 5.65 -15.64
N THR A 209 -5.93 5.71 -14.73
CA THR A 209 -7.16 6.48 -14.96
C THR A 209 -6.92 7.97 -14.92
N ALA A 210 -6.06 8.49 -14.02
CA ALA A 210 -5.66 9.89 -14.03
C ALA A 210 -5.00 10.28 -15.37
N MET A 211 -4.04 9.48 -15.84
CA MET A 211 -3.41 9.69 -17.15
C MET A 211 -4.41 9.58 -18.29
N GLY A 212 -5.28 8.57 -18.27
CA GLY A 212 -6.33 8.37 -19.26
C GLY A 212 -7.30 9.54 -19.32
N GLN A 213 -7.64 10.15 -18.18
CA GLN A 213 -8.50 11.34 -18.12
C GLN A 213 -7.82 12.55 -18.75
N HIS A 214 -6.52 12.77 -18.54
CA HIS A 214 -5.79 13.83 -19.24
C HIS A 214 -5.72 13.60 -20.74
N CYS A 215 -5.48 12.37 -21.18
CA CYS A 215 -5.53 12.03 -22.60
C CYS A 215 -6.93 12.27 -23.17
N PHE A 216 -7.98 11.87 -22.45
CA PHE A 216 -9.36 12.13 -22.85
C PHE A 216 -9.62 13.63 -22.98
N ASP A 217 -9.23 14.43 -21.99
CA ASP A 217 -9.38 15.90 -22.03
C ASP A 217 -8.61 16.56 -23.19
N ALA A 218 -7.49 15.96 -23.61
CA ALA A 218 -6.69 16.47 -24.71
C ALA A 218 -7.28 16.18 -26.10
N PHE A 219 -8.00 15.05 -26.25
CA PHE A 219 -8.40 14.52 -27.56
C PHE A 219 -9.91 14.39 -27.76
N ALA A 220 -10.72 14.43 -26.69
CA ALA A 220 -12.16 14.35 -26.80
C ALA A 220 -12.73 15.65 -27.42
N PRO A 221 -13.79 15.56 -28.24
CA PRO A 221 -14.52 16.74 -28.71
C PRO A 221 -15.04 17.59 -27.54
N GLU A 222 -15.17 18.90 -27.73
CA GLU A 222 -15.56 19.85 -26.68
C GLU A 222 -16.89 19.46 -25.99
N GLU A 223 -17.84 18.90 -26.75
CA GLU A 223 -19.13 18.38 -26.25
C GLU A 223 -18.99 17.25 -25.23
N TRP A 224 -17.91 16.48 -25.31
CA TRP A 224 -17.61 15.36 -24.42
C TRP A 224 -16.69 15.77 -23.28
N SER A 225 -15.85 16.78 -23.48
CA SER A 225 -14.97 17.34 -22.46
C SER A 225 -15.62 18.42 -21.60
N ALA A 226 -16.86 18.84 -21.90
CA ALA A 226 -17.60 19.84 -21.14
C ALA A 226 -18.85 19.28 -20.45
N GLY A 227 -19.26 19.94 -19.36
CA GLY A 227 -20.54 19.72 -18.70
C GLY A 227 -20.69 18.39 -17.94
N TRP A 228 -21.94 17.97 -17.78
CA TRP A 228 -22.32 16.82 -16.94
C TRP A 228 -21.85 15.47 -17.51
N ARG A 229 -21.73 15.35 -18.83
CA ARG A 229 -21.31 14.10 -19.52
C ARG A 229 -19.90 13.70 -19.09
N LYS A 230 -18.96 14.66 -19.12
CA LYS A 230 -17.62 14.47 -18.57
C LYS A 230 -17.66 14.09 -17.09
N GLY A 231 -18.45 14.82 -16.30
CA GLY A 231 -18.58 14.54 -14.87
C GLY A 231 -19.06 13.12 -14.57
N VAL A 232 -20.01 12.60 -15.34
CA VAL A 232 -20.50 11.21 -15.23
C VAL A 232 -19.43 10.22 -15.66
N LEU A 233 -18.80 10.43 -16.82
CA LEU A 233 -17.76 9.55 -17.35
C LEU A 233 -16.56 9.44 -16.39
N ASP A 234 -16.06 10.58 -15.92
CA ASP A 234 -14.96 10.66 -14.94
C ASP A 234 -15.29 9.86 -13.68
N ARG A 235 -16.51 9.98 -13.17
CA ARG A 235 -16.93 9.29 -11.94
C ARG A 235 -17.10 7.79 -12.15
N VAL A 236 -17.77 7.38 -13.23
CA VAL A 236 -18.06 5.97 -13.51
C VAL A 236 -16.79 5.22 -13.87
N VAL A 237 -15.87 5.83 -14.61
CA VAL A 237 -14.64 5.18 -15.09
C VAL A 237 -13.49 5.32 -14.09
N ALA A 238 -13.28 6.48 -13.48
CA ALA A 238 -12.13 6.68 -12.60
C ALA A 238 -12.46 6.40 -11.13
N VAL A 239 -13.54 6.98 -10.60
CA VAL A 239 -13.80 6.99 -9.14
C VAL A 239 -14.46 5.70 -8.66
N VAL A 240 -15.54 5.26 -9.31
CA VAL A 240 -16.30 4.07 -8.88
C VAL A 240 -15.42 2.82 -8.81
N PRO A 241 -14.56 2.49 -9.79
CA PRO A 241 -13.75 1.28 -9.72
C PRO A 241 -12.67 1.35 -8.63
N ILE A 242 -12.09 2.53 -8.39
CA ILE A 242 -11.16 2.74 -7.27
C ILE A 242 -11.86 2.46 -5.95
N LEU A 243 -13.03 3.06 -5.71
CA LEU A 243 -13.79 2.86 -4.48
C LEU A 243 -14.32 1.43 -4.35
N ALA A 244 -14.69 0.78 -5.45
CA ALA A 244 -15.07 -0.63 -5.46
C ALA A 244 -13.90 -1.54 -5.10
N MET A 245 -12.69 -1.27 -5.60
CA MET A 245 -11.47 -1.98 -5.20
C MET A 245 -11.13 -1.72 -3.73
N GLN A 246 -11.35 -0.52 -3.20
CA GLN A 246 -11.20 -0.26 -1.77
C GLN A 246 -12.22 -1.02 -0.93
N ALA A 247 -13.48 -1.08 -1.36
CA ALA A 247 -14.48 -1.93 -0.72
C ALA A 247 -14.07 -3.41 -0.75
N TYR A 248 -13.56 -3.89 -1.88
CA TYR A 248 -13.02 -5.24 -1.99
C TYR A 248 -11.83 -5.47 -1.05
N ALA A 249 -10.89 -4.52 -0.96
CA ALA A 249 -9.76 -4.59 -0.03
C ALA A 249 -10.22 -4.64 1.44
N GLY A 250 -11.22 -3.84 1.82
CA GLY A 250 -11.82 -3.89 3.16
C GLY A 250 -12.53 -5.21 3.46
N ARG A 251 -13.24 -5.79 2.46
CA ARG A 251 -13.80 -7.14 2.55
C ARG A 251 -12.71 -8.18 2.75
N THR A 252 -11.68 -8.17 1.91
CA THR A 252 -10.55 -9.09 1.97
C THR A 252 -9.87 -9.00 3.33
N PHE A 253 -9.66 -7.78 3.84
CA PHE A 253 -9.12 -7.59 5.19
C PHE A 253 -9.99 -8.24 6.26
N ALA A 254 -11.31 -8.08 6.22
CA ALA A 254 -12.19 -8.73 7.20
C ALA A 254 -12.06 -10.26 7.21
N VAL A 255 -11.96 -10.87 6.02
CA VAL A 255 -11.78 -12.31 5.86
C VAL A 255 -10.42 -12.74 6.41
N LEU A 256 -9.36 -12.02 6.05
CA LEU A 256 -8.00 -12.29 6.54
C LEU A 256 -7.89 -12.09 8.05
N PHE A 257 -8.58 -11.09 8.59
CA PHE A 257 -8.65 -10.81 10.02
C PHE A 257 -9.36 -11.94 10.78
N ALA A 258 -10.51 -12.39 10.29
CA ALA A 258 -11.20 -13.55 10.88
C ALA A 258 -10.33 -14.82 10.79
N GLN A 259 -9.63 -15.01 9.67
CA GLN A 259 -8.73 -16.14 9.47
C GLN A 259 -7.56 -16.11 10.46
N VAL A 260 -6.87 -14.97 10.61
CA VAL A 260 -5.74 -14.89 11.55
C VAL A 260 -6.22 -15.04 12.99
N GLN A 261 -7.39 -14.46 13.33
CA GLN A 261 -7.99 -14.62 14.65
C GLN A 261 -8.26 -16.10 14.94
N GLN A 262 -8.92 -16.81 14.03
CA GLN A 262 -9.21 -18.23 14.18
C GLN A 262 -7.93 -19.06 14.29
N GLN A 263 -6.93 -18.78 13.45
CA GLN A 263 -5.65 -19.47 13.46
C GLN A 263 -4.93 -19.31 14.80
N VAL A 264 -4.93 -18.10 15.36
CA VAL A 264 -4.28 -17.84 16.65
C VAL A 264 -5.10 -18.41 17.82
N GLU A 265 -6.43 -18.35 17.78
CA GLU A 265 -7.32 -18.90 18.83
C GLU A 265 -7.26 -20.43 18.91
N SER A 266 -7.26 -21.10 17.76
CA SER A 266 -7.18 -22.56 17.66
C SER A 266 -5.76 -23.08 17.52
N PHE A 267 -4.77 -22.19 17.65
CA PHE A 267 -3.37 -22.48 17.40
C PHE A 267 -2.87 -23.66 18.25
N ASP A 268 -2.22 -24.63 17.63
CA ASP A 268 -1.48 -25.69 18.32
C ASP A 268 -0.22 -26.01 17.52
N VAL A 269 0.95 -25.76 18.12
CA VAL A 269 2.26 -26.03 17.52
C VAL A 269 2.42 -27.48 17.09
N ARG A 270 1.71 -28.42 17.75
CA ARG A 270 1.74 -29.84 17.40
C ARG A 270 1.13 -30.13 16.03
N ARG A 271 0.22 -29.27 15.57
CA ARG A 271 -0.47 -29.37 14.27
C ARG A 271 0.28 -28.64 13.14
N ALA A 272 1.34 -27.90 13.45
CA ALA A 272 2.10 -27.19 12.43
C ALA A 272 2.86 -28.17 11.53
N GLU A 273 2.85 -27.90 10.23
CA GLU A 273 3.55 -28.65 9.20
C GLU A 273 5.06 -28.37 9.26
N ALA A 274 5.85 -29.44 9.43
CA ALA A 274 7.28 -29.39 9.23
C ALA A 274 7.61 -29.53 7.75
N SER A 275 8.57 -28.75 7.24
CA SER A 275 9.03 -28.93 5.85
C SER A 275 9.92 -30.17 5.72
N VAL A 276 10.64 -30.48 6.79
CA VAL A 276 11.43 -31.69 6.97
C VAL A 276 11.02 -32.27 8.31
N GLU A 277 10.42 -33.46 8.30
CA GLU A 277 9.78 -34.03 9.50
C GLU A 277 10.80 -34.36 10.61
N SER A 278 12.05 -34.66 10.25
CA SER A 278 13.15 -34.86 11.22
C SER A 278 13.46 -33.63 12.06
N ASP A 279 13.13 -32.42 11.59
CA ASP A 279 13.37 -31.18 12.35
C ASP A 279 12.37 -31.00 13.49
N ARG A 280 11.23 -31.71 13.47
CA ARG A 280 10.11 -31.46 14.39
C ARG A 280 10.51 -31.64 15.84
N SER A 281 11.18 -32.74 16.18
CA SER A 281 11.59 -33.04 17.55
C SER A 281 12.58 -32.01 18.08
N LEU A 282 13.53 -31.58 17.24
CA LEU A 282 14.50 -30.53 17.59
C LEU A 282 13.82 -29.19 17.83
N ILE A 283 12.91 -28.79 16.94
CA ILE A 283 12.15 -27.53 17.08
C ILE A 283 11.27 -27.59 18.33
N TYR A 284 10.60 -28.70 18.60
CA TYR A 284 9.79 -28.86 19.82
C TYR A 284 10.63 -28.74 21.08
N ALA A 285 11.76 -29.45 21.16
CA ALA A 285 12.66 -29.35 22.29
C ALA A 285 13.16 -27.91 22.49
N SER A 286 13.45 -27.19 21.39
CA SER A 286 13.85 -25.78 21.47
C SER A 286 12.71 -24.88 21.94
N ILE A 287 11.47 -25.09 21.50
CA ILE A 287 10.31 -24.31 21.97
C ILE A 287 10.03 -24.62 23.44
N GLU A 288 10.09 -25.88 23.87
CA GLU A 288 9.94 -26.27 25.27
C GLU A 288 10.98 -25.55 26.13
N ALA A 289 12.24 -25.52 25.72
CA ALA A 289 13.30 -24.80 26.45
C ALA A 289 13.02 -23.29 26.58
N LEU A 290 12.34 -22.68 25.61
CA LEU A 290 11.97 -21.25 25.65
C LEU A 290 10.72 -20.95 26.48
N PHE A 291 9.90 -21.96 26.80
CA PHE A 291 8.58 -21.80 27.43
C PHE A 291 8.39 -22.79 28.60
N ASP A 292 9.33 -22.79 29.54
CA ASP A 292 9.30 -23.55 30.80
C ASP A 292 9.08 -25.06 30.62
N GLY A 293 9.69 -25.64 29.60
CA GLY A 293 9.64 -27.08 29.31
C GLY A 293 8.31 -27.55 28.71
N SER A 294 7.44 -26.67 28.23
CA SER A 294 6.10 -27.06 27.77
C SER A 294 5.66 -26.37 26.48
N LEU A 295 5.32 -27.18 25.48
CA LEU A 295 4.63 -26.69 24.27
C LEU A 295 3.25 -26.09 24.58
N ASP A 296 2.61 -26.49 25.68
CA ASP A 296 1.31 -25.93 26.07
C ASP A 296 1.43 -24.50 26.61
N ASN A 297 2.55 -24.16 27.26
CA ASN A 297 2.86 -22.78 27.65
C ASN A 297 3.08 -21.91 26.41
N PHE A 298 3.77 -22.42 25.40
CA PHE A 298 3.91 -21.72 24.12
C PHE A 298 2.54 -21.53 23.43
N ASN A 299 1.75 -22.59 23.32
CA ASN A 299 0.39 -22.53 22.75
C ASN A 299 -0.48 -21.49 23.48
N LYS A 300 -0.42 -21.46 24.83
CA LYS A 300 -1.11 -20.46 25.64
C LYS A 300 -0.63 -19.05 25.30
N THR A 301 0.69 -18.82 25.27
CA THR A 301 1.30 -17.53 24.90
C THR A 301 0.84 -17.04 23.52
N VAL A 302 0.76 -17.94 22.54
CA VAL A 302 0.26 -17.60 21.21
C VAL A 302 -1.21 -17.19 21.26
N ARG A 303 -2.06 -17.99 21.91
CA ARG A 303 -3.51 -17.75 22.03
C ARG A 303 -3.87 -16.50 22.83
N THR A 304 -2.99 -16.04 23.73
CA THR A 304 -3.22 -14.86 24.58
C THR A 304 -2.38 -13.66 24.17
N THR A 305 -1.08 -13.68 24.45
CA THR A 305 -0.17 -12.55 24.30
C THR A 305 0.03 -12.21 22.84
N LEU A 306 0.40 -13.19 22.01
CA LEU A 306 0.60 -12.94 20.57
C LEU A 306 -0.70 -12.54 19.89
N LYS A 307 -1.83 -13.16 20.26
CA LYS A 307 -3.15 -12.74 19.79
C LYS A 307 -3.37 -11.26 20.04
N SER A 308 -3.13 -10.78 21.25
CA SER A 308 -3.30 -9.36 21.58
C SER A 308 -2.40 -8.48 20.70
N VAL A 309 -1.12 -8.83 20.56
CA VAL A 309 -0.14 -8.09 19.73
C VAL A 309 -0.56 -8.07 18.26
N VAL A 310 -0.88 -9.22 17.67
CA VAL A 310 -1.28 -9.35 16.26
C VAL A 310 -2.57 -8.58 16.00
N MET A 311 -3.58 -8.77 16.84
CA MET A 311 -4.87 -8.10 16.67
C MET A 311 -4.72 -6.59 16.85
N HIS A 312 -3.94 -6.14 17.85
CA HIS A 312 -3.63 -4.72 18.01
C HIS A 312 -2.85 -4.16 16.83
N SER A 313 -1.91 -4.90 16.24
CA SER A 313 -1.19 -4.44 15.05
C SER A 313 -2.10 -4.26 13.82
N LEU A 314 -3.19 -5.03 13.74
CA LEU A 314 -4.16 -4.98 12.63
C LEU A 314 -5.32 -4.01 12.87
N THR A 315 -5.75 -3.82 14.12
CA THR A 315 -6.93 -2.99 14.49
C THR A 315 -6.62 -1.83 15.43
N GLY A 316 -5.35 -1.60 15.77
CA GLY A 316 -4.92 -0.51 16.65
C GLY A 316 -5.31 0.87 16.10
N GLN A 317 -5.68 0.95 14.82
CA GLN A 317 -6.32 2.10 14.20
C GLN A 317 -7.72 1.74 13.71
N ARG A 318 -8.62 2.74 13.68
CA ARG A 318 -10.01 2.55 13.22
C ARG A 318 -10.11 2.16 11.74
N ALA A 319 -9.10 2.51 10.94
CA ALA A 319 -9.05 2.21 9.51
C ALA A 319 -8.33 0.88 9.25
N VAL A 320 -8.67 0.24 8.15
CA VAL A 320 -8.03 -1.01 7.69
C VAL A 320 -6.54 -0.79 7.39
N LEU A 321 -6.22 0.34 6.76
CA LEU A 321 -4.85 0.79 6.50
C LEU A 321 -4.44 1.90 7.47
N PRO A 322 -3.13 2.04 7.74
CA PRO A 322 -2.63 3.23 8.38
C PRO A 322 -2.87 4.45 7.52
N TYR A 323 -2.98 5.61 8.16
CA TYR A 323 -3.27 6.86 7.46
C TYR A 323 -2.27 7.15 6.33
N TRP A 324 -0.98 6.91 6.55
CA TRP A 324 0.03 7.03 5.49
C TRP A 324 -0.22 6.06 4.31
N GLY A 325 -0.77 4.87 4.58
CA GLY A 325 -1.17 3.90 3.56
C GLY A 325 -2.38 4.37 2.75
N LEU A 326 -3.30 5.12 3.37
CA LEU A 326 -4.41 5.77 2.68
C LEU A 326 -3.94 6.97 1.86
N MET A 327 -3.00 7.78 2.36
CA MET A 327 -2.37 8.87 1.60
C MET A 327 -1.63 8.34 0.38
N TRP A 328 -0.91 7.23 0.51
CA TRP A 328 -0.27 6.57 -0.61
C TRP A 328 -1.25 6.20 -1.74
N GLN A 329 -2.49 5.82 -1.42
CA GLN A 329 -3.51 5.56 -2.44
C GLN A 329 -3.94 6.82 -3.20
N SER A 330 -3.76 8.01 -2.61
CA SER A 330 -4.00 9.31 -3.25
C SER A 330 -2.77 9.85 -4.00
N LEU A 331 -1.77 9.01 -4.29
CA LEU A 331 -0.53 9.40 -5.00
C LEU A 331 -0.79 10.19 -6.29
N ALA A 332 -1.70 9.72 -7.13
CA ALA A 332 -2.02 10.40 -8.39
C ALA A 332 -2.91 11.65 -8.19
N ALA A 333 -3.57 11.78 -7.04
CA ALA A 333 -4.55 12.82 -6.79
C ALA A 333 -3.92 14.20 -6.60
N VAL A 334 -2.86 14.34 -5.78
CA VAL A 334 -2.18 15.66 -5.62
C VAL A 334 -1.64 16.17 -6.97
N PRO A 335 -0.87 15.37 -7.73
CA PRO A 335 -0.36 15.81 -9.02
C PRO A 335 -1.47 16.14 -10.03
N PHE A 336 -2.55 15.36 -10.04
CA PHE A 336 -3.72 15.62 -10.87
C PHE A 336 -4.45 16.92 -10.48
N LEU A 337 -4.64 17.18 -9.19
CA LEU A 337 -5.31 18.41 -8.75
C LEU A 337 -4.48 19.66 -9.04
N LEU A 338 -3.16 19.60 -8.85
CA LEU A 338 -2.24 20.69 -9.22
C LEU A 338 -2.21 20.93 -10.74
N SER A 339 -2.27 19.86 -11.52
CA SER A 339 -2.43 19.91 -12.98
C SER A 339 -3.71 20.66 -13.39
N LYS A 340 -4.82 20.39 -12.69
CA LYS A 340 -6.10 21.08 -12.90
C LYS A 340 -6.07 22.54 -12.44
N MET A 341 -5.42 22.86 -11.34
CA MET A 341 -5.24 24.25 -10.90
C MET A 341 -4.55 25.09 -11.96
N ASN A 342 -3.49 24.57 -12.59
CA ASN A 342 -2.79 25.30 -13.66
C ASN A 342 -3.61 25.48 -14.94
N SER A 343 -4.73 24.76 -15.10
CA SER A 343 -5.60 24.89 -16.27
C SER A 343 -6.53 26.11 -16.23
N ALA A 344 -6.81 26.65 -15.05
CA ALA A 344 -7.60 27.87 -14.90
C ALA A 344 -6.73 29.08 -15.26
N GLN A 345 -6.86 29.56 -16.49
CA GLN A 345 -6.26 30.81 -16.99
C GLN A 345 -6.78 32.01 -16.20
N MET A 346 -6.13 32.31 -15.07
CA MET A 346 -6.35 33.57 -14.34
C MET A 346 -5.07 34.41 -14.51
N PRO A 347 -5.05 35.38 -15.45
CA PRO A 347 -3.87 36.23 -15.71
C PRO A 347 -3.47 37.11 -14.51
N TYR A 348 -4.29 37.16 -13.45
CA TYR A 348 -3.96 37.76 -12.16
C TYR A 348 -4.42 36.86 -11.02
N ARG A 349 -3.54 35.96 -10.55
CA ARG A 349 -3.81 35.24 -9.30
C ARG A 349 -3.50 36.18 -8.14
N SER A 350 -4.53 36.64 -7.44
CA SER A 350 -4.31 37.19 -6.11
C SER A 350 -3.70 36.11 -5.21
N LEU A 351 -2.91 36.53 -4.22
CA LEU A 351 -2.38 35.63 -3.20
C LEU A 351 -3.50 34.82 -2.52
N SER A 352 -4.68 35.43 -2.35
CA SER A 352 -5.87 34.78 -1.77
C SER A 352 -6.40 33.64 -2.65
N SER A 353 -6.48 33.81 -3.97
CA SER A 353 -6.90 32.74 -4.89
C SER A 353 -5.89 31.60 -4.90
N PHE A 354 -4.59 31.89 -4.87
CA PHE A 354 -3.57 30.84 -4.77
C PHE A 354 -3.67 30.06 -3.44
N ALA A 355 -3.80 30.77 -2.31
CA ALA A 355 -3.97 30.14 -1.01
C ALA A 355 -5.24 29.28 -0.92
N CYS A 356 -6.34 29.73 -1.54
CA CYS A 356 -7.58 28.97 -1.69
C CYS A 356 -7.34 27.63 -2.39
N GLU A 357 -6.74 27.67 -3.57
CA GLU A 357 -6.51 26.48 -4.38
C GLU A 357 -5.55 25.50 -3.69
N CYS A 358 -4.47 25.99 -3.08
CA CYS A 358 -3.59 25.16 -2.26
C CYS A 358 -4.34 24.50 -1.10
N THR A 359 -5.16 25.26 -0.38
CA THR A 359 -5.98 24.73 0.72
C THR A 359 -6.94 23.66 0.21
N PHE A 360 -7.58 23.88 -0.94
CA PHE A 360 -8.45 22.90 -1.60
C PHE A 360 -7.70 21.59 -1.88
N VAL A 361 -6.51 21.66 -2.51
CA VAL A 361 -5.71 20.46 -2.81
C VAL A 361 -5.28 19.73 -1.55
N MET A 362 -4.84 20.46 -0.53
CA MET A 362 -4.44 19.87 0.75
C MET A 362 -5.62 19.17 1.43
N CYS A 363 -6.78 19.82 1.52
CA CYS A 363 -7.98 19.22 2.10
C CYS A 363 -8.40 17.94 1.33
N ARG A 364 -8.38 17.98 0.00
CA ARG A 364 -8.74 16.83 -0.84
C ARG A 364 -7.80 15.66 -0.63
N SER A 365 -6.51 15.91 -0.72
CA SER A 365 -5.49 14.87 -0.76
C SER A 365 -5.19 14.24 0.59
N PHE A 366 -5.30 15.03 1.66
CA PHE A 366 -4.95 14.59 3.01
C PHE A 366 -6.18 14.28 3.86
N ILE A 367 -7.38 14.78 3.53
CA ILE A 367 -8.59 14.52 4.33
C ILE A 367 -9.60 13.73 3.53
N GLU A 368 -10.07 14.28 2.41
CA GLU A 368 -11.21 13.73 1.69
C GLU A 368 -10.94 12.36 1.06
N PHE A 369 -9.86 12.21 0.27
CA PHE A 369 -9.54 10.93 -0.35
C PHE A 369 -9.26 9.83 0.70
N PRO A 370 -8.41 10.05 1.73
CA PRO A 370 -8.23 9.07 2.80
C PRO A 370 -9.55 8.69 3.49
N LEU A 371 -10.44 9.65 3.75
CA LEU A 371 -11.74 9.40 4.37
C LEU A 371 -12.64 8.55 3.47
N LEU A 372 -12.70 8.83 2.17
CA LEU A 372 -13.48 8.05 1.20
C LEU A 372 -12.95 6.62 1.06
N PHE A 373 -11.63 6.44 0.99
CA PHE A 373 -11.01 5.12 0.94
C PHE A 373 -11.29 4.33 2.21
N ALA A 374 -11.16 4.97 3.38
CA ALA A 374 -11.51 4.35 4.66
C ALA A 374 -13.00 3.99 4.74
N ALA A 375 -13.90 4.86 4.28
CA ALA A 375 -15.34 4.61 4.25
C ALA A 375 -15.70 3.44 3.32
N ALA A 376 -15.13 3.41 2.11
CA ALA A 376 -15.31 2.32 1.17
C ALA A 376 -14.80 0.99 1.75
N MET A 377 -13.60 0.98 2.32
CA MET A 377 -13.03 -0.19 3.02
C MET A 377 -13.93 -0.65 4.17
N GLU A 378 -14.43 0.26 5.01
CA GLU A 378 -15.29 -0.07 6.15
C GLU A 378 -16.65 -0.66 5.69
N LEU A 379 -17.27 -0.08 4.67
CA LEU A 379 -18.51 -0.63 4.09
C LEU A 379 -18.27 -2.01 3.46
N GLY A 380 -17.17 -2.17 2.72
CA GLY A 380 -16.72 -3.45 2.20
C GLY A 380 -16.48 -4.49 3.30
N ARG A 381 -15.85 -4.10 4.41
CA ARG A 381 -15.65 -4.92 5.60
C ARG A 381 -17.00 -5.35 6.20
N ARG A 382 -17.97 -4.45 6.32
CA ARG A 382 -19.32 -4.77 6.86
C ARG A 382 -20.11 -5.70 5.93
N SER A 383 -19.93 -5.58 4.62
CA SER A 383 -20.60 -6.42 3.63
C SER A 383 -20.30 -7.92 3.79
N THR A 384 -19.20 -8.27 4.45
CA THR A 384 -18.78 -9.66 4.72
C THR A 384 -19.82 -10.45 5.53
N ARG A 385 -20.64 -9.75 6.33
CA ARG A 385 -21.73 -10.34 7.11
C ARG A 385 -22.90 -10.85 6.26
N TYR A 386 -23.06 -10.30 5.06
CA TYR A 386 -24.20 -10.57 4.18
C TYR A 386 -23.78 -11.29 2.89
N ALA A 387 -22.52 -11.15 2.48
CA ALA A 387 -22.03 -11.73 1.24
C ALA A 387 -21.64 -13.19 1.40
N ARG A 388 -22.14 -14.03 0.48
CA ARG A 388 -21.66 -15.41 0.24
C ARG A 388 -20.13 -15.43 -0.01
N PRO A 389 -19.49 -16.61 0.08
CA PRO A 389 -18.08 -16.78 -0.29
C PRO A 389 -17.76 -16.23 -1.68
N ALA A 390 -16.46 -16.04 -1.96
CA ALA A 390 -15.95 -15.33 -3.13
C ALA A 390 -16.65 -15.71 -4.45
N GLY A 391 -16.94 -14.70 -5.29
CA GLY A 391 -17.61 -14.89 -6.58
C GLY A 391 -18.20 -13.59 -7.13
N ALA A 392 -18.96 -13.69 -8.23
CA ALA A 392 -19.56 -12.54 -8.93
C ALA A 392 -20.42 -11.66 -8.01
N TRP A 393 -21.17 -12.27 -7.08
CA TRP A 393 -21.96 -11.53 -6.09
C TRP A 393 -21.10 -10.60 -5.22
N THR A 394 -19.94 -11.07 -4.77
CA THR A 394 -19.01 -10.25 -3.99
C THR A 394 -18.55 -9.04 -4.80
N ALA A 395 -18.21 -9.24 -6.09
CA ALA A 395 -17.82 -8.14 -6.97
C ALA A 395 -18.95 -7.12 -7.15
N MET A 396 -20.18 -7.58 -7.42
CA MET A 396 -21.34 -6.70 -7.54
C MET A 396 -21.61 -5.88 -6.27
N VAL A 397 -21.51 -6.50 -5.09
CA VAL A 397 -21.64 -5.78 -3.81
C VAL A 397 -20.56 -4.72 -3.65
N CYS A 398 -19.30 -5.04 -3.98
CA CYS A 398 -18.20 -4.07 -3.90
C CYS A 398 -18.37 -2.91 -4.90
N VAL A 399 -18.86 -3.20 -6.11
CA VAL A 399 -19.23 -2.18 -7.10
C VAL A 399 -20.37 -1.30 -6.58
N GLY A 400 -21.41 -1.89 -6.01
CA GLY A 400 -22.51 -1.16 -5.38
C GLY A 400 -22.04 -0.22 -4.26
N VAL A 401 -21.14 -0.68 -3.40
CA VAL A 401 -20.47 0.18 -2.40
C VAL A 401 -19.69 1.30 -3.09
N GLY A 402 -18.92 0.99 -4.14
CA GLY A 402 -18.19 1.98 -4.93
C GLY A 402 -19.10 3.08 -5.50
N VAL A 403 -20.27 2.71 -6.04
CA VAL A 403 -21.28 3.65 -6.53
C VAL A 403 -21.84 4.53 -5.41
N VAL A 404 -22.24 3.94 -4.28
CA VAL A 404 -22.79 4.68 -3.14
C VAL A 404 -21.77 5.67 -2.57
N VAL A 405 -20.53 5.22 -2.34
CA VAL A 405 -19.47 6.10 -1.82
C VAL A 405 -19.10 7.17 -2.84
N SER A 406 -19.13 6.86 -4.14
CA SER A 406 -18.94 7.86 -5.19
C SER A 406 -20.06 8.91 -5.18
N ALA A 407 -21.32 8.53 -4.95
CA ALA A 407 -22.40 9.50 -4.84
C ALA A 407 -22.22 10.42 -3.62
N LEU A 408 -21.79 9.87 -2.48
CA LEU A 408 -21.43 10.67 -1.29
C LEU A 408 -20.26 11.61 -1.58
N TYR A 409 -19.23 11.13 -2.29
CA TYR A 409 -18.12 11.96 -2.74
C TYR A 409 -18.61 13.16 -3.55
N VAL A 410 -19.57 12.98 -4.45
CA VAL A 410 -20.13 14.09 -5.23
C VAL A 410 -20.77 15.13 -4.33
N VAL A 411 -21.59 14.71 -3.36
CA VAL A 411 -22.24 15.63 -2.42
C VAL A 411 -21.19 16.38 -1.60
N LEU A 412 -20.22 15.67 -1.01
CA LEU A 412 -19.11 16.25 -0.25
C LEU A 412 -18.29 17.21 -1.12
N HIS A 413 -18.08 16.86 -2.38
CA HIS A 413 -17.34 17.67 -3.33
C HIS A 413 -18.05 19.01 -3.58
N PHE A 414 -19.36 18.99 -3.81
CA PHE A 414 -20.14 20.21 -4.00
C PHE A 414 -20.21 21.05 -2.71
N CYS A 415 -20.48 20.42 -1.57
CA CYS A 415 -20.57 21.13 -0.29
C CYS A 415 -19.25 21.80 0.09
N SER A 416 -18.12 21.09 0.00
CA SER A 416 -16.80 21.64 0.33
C SER A 416 -16.37 22.75 -0.62
N SER A 417 -16.64 22.59 -1.92
CA SER A 417 -16.33 23.63 -2.90
C SER A 417 -17.16 24.90 -2.67
N LYS A 418 -18.47 24.74 -2.40
CA LYS A 418 -19.35 25.86 -2.06
C LYS A 418 -18.92 26.57 -0.79
N TRP A 419 -18.68 25.82 0.29
CA TRP A 419 -18.23 26.36 1.58
C TRP A 419 -16.91 27.13 1.44
N LEU A 420 -15.95 26.58 0.70
CA LEU A 420 -14.65 27.24 0.48
C LEU A 420 -14.81 28.56 -0.28
N LEU A 421 -15.69 28.60 -1.29
CA LEU A 421 -15.99 29.84 -2.03
C LEU A 421 -16.66 30.91 -1.15
N GLU A 422 -17.57 30.50 -0.26
CA GLU A 422 -18.26 31.41 0.69
C GLU A 422 -17.30 31.96 1.75
N VAL A 423 -16.52 31.11 2.39
CA VAL A 423 -15.56 31.50 3.46
C VAL A 423 -14.52 32.48 2.95
N LEU A 424 -14.10 32.33 1.69
CA LEU A 424 -13.05 33.15 1.11
C LEU A 424 -13.57 34.42 0.45
N GLY A 425 -14.88 34.68 0.54
CA GLY A 425 -15.48 35.89 -0.01
C GLY A 425 -15.20 36.04 -1.49
N VAL A 426 -15.33 34.95 -2.27
CA VAL A 426 -15.24 34.96 -3.74
C VAL A 426 -16.66 34.89 -4.32
N PRO A 427 -17.45 35.99 -4.27
CA PRO A 427 -18.88 35.96 -4.59
C PRO A 427 -19.23 35.69 -6.07
N ALA A 428 -18.25 35.62 -6.98
CA ALA A 428 -18.50 35.64 -8.42
C ALA A 428 -18.15 34.35 -9.21
N LEU A 429 -17.37 33.41 -8.67
CA LEU A 429 -17.01 32.17 -9.41
C LEU A 429 -18.01 31.02 -9.23
N GLY A 430 -18.76 31.01 -8.12
CA GLY A 430 -19.73 29.94 -7.81
C GLY A 430 -20.97 29.96 -8.71
N CYS A 431 -21.41 31.14 -9.16
CA CYS A 431 -22.63 31.24 -9.96
C CYS A 431 -22.41 30.81 -11.42
N ASN A 432 -21.27 31.10 -12.06
CA ASN A 432 -21.09 30.73 -13.48
C ASN A 432 -20.74 29.25 -13.71
N LEU A 433 -20.07 28.58 -12.74
CA LEU A 433 -19.80 27.14 -12.83
C LEU A 433 -21.08 26.30 -12.63
N VAL A 434 -22.06 26.84 -11.88
CA VAL A 434 -23.38 26.23 -11.68
C VAL A 434 -24.38 26.70 -12.76
N ALA A 435 -24.31 27.96 -13.21
CA ALA A 435 -25.15 28.50 -14.27
C ALA A 435 -24.84 27.88 -15.64
N GLY A 436 -23.60 27.49 -15.94
CA GLY A 436 -23.29 26.72 -17.16
C GLY A 436 -23.99 25.35 -17.23
N ILE A 437 -24.44 24.80 -16.10
CA ILE A 437 -25.29 23.59 -16.05
C ILE A 437 -26.77 23.96 -16.30
N HIS A 438 -27.19 25.17 -15.92
CA HIS A 438 -28.55 25.67 -16.13
C HIS A 438 -28.77 26.21 -17.55
N ASP A 439 -27.83 26.96 -18.11
CA ASP A 439 -27.96 27.61 -19.43
C ASP A 439 -27.80 26.62 -20.59
N GLY A 440 -27.06 25.53 -20.40
CA GLY A 440 -26.95 24.44 -21.38
C GLY A 440 -28.21 23.56 -21.52
N VAL A 441 -29.20 23.73 -20.65
CA VAL A 441 -30.49 23.01 -20.70
C VAL A 441 -31.57 23.83 -21.41
N TYR A 442 -31.37 25.13 -21.62
CA TYR A 442 -32.34 26.03 -22.27
C TYR A 442 -31.94 26.51 -23.68
N CYS A 443 -30.83 26.02 -24.24
CA CYS A 443 -30.38 26.35 -25.60
C CYS A 443 -30.23 25.11 -26.52
N ALA A 444 -31.12 24.13 -26.39
CA ALA A 444 -31.30 23.04 -27.35
C ALA A 444 -32.76 22.91 -27.76
#